data_AF-E2N7Y8-F1
#
_entry.id   AF-E2N7Y8-F1
#
_cell.length_a   1.000
_cell.length_b   1.000
_cell.length_c   1.000
_cell.angle_alpha   90.00
_cell.angle_beta   90.00
_cell.angle_gamma   90.00
#
_symmetry.space_group_name_H-M   'P 1'
#
loop_
_entity.id
_entity.type
_entity.pdbx_description
1 polymer ?
#
loop_
_entity_poly.entity_id
_entity_poly.type
_entity_poly.pdbx_seq_one_letter_code
_entity_poly.pdbx_strand_id
1 'polypeptide(L)'
;MAGKLSFSIAINLLTENFKKGASKVQSMFAKMKGSVLGFAAVLGIGGASLRGFIETTAGFEAAVSKLSAILGTTPDQIKALTDNAKKLGETTKYTAAEATNLQTELAKLGFTKNEILSATESVLKFAQA
;
A
#
# COMPACT_ATOMS: atom_id res chain seq x y z
N MET A 1 25.43 36.90 -26.64
CA MET A 1 24.72 36.84 -25.34
C MET A 1 23.59 35.78 -25.28
N ALA A 2 23.25 35.08 -26.37
CA ALA A 2 22.14 34.10 -26.39
C ALA A 2 22.40 32.74 -25.68
N GLY A 3 23.66 32.29 -25.57
CA GLY A 3 23.99 30.97 -25.02
C GLY A 3 23.77 30.79 -23.51
N LYS A 4 23.81 31.87 -22.72
CA LYS A 4 23.59 31.78 -21.26
C LYS A 4 22.11 31.69 -20.89
N LEU A 5 21.22 32.27 -21.69
CA LEU A 5 19.76 32.21 -21.49
C LEU A 5 19.21 30.80 -21.70
N SER A 6 19.70 30.08 -22.71
CA SER A 6 19.30 28.68 -22.98
C SER A 6 19.71 27.71 -21.86
N PHE A 7 20.87 27.95 -21.24
CA PHE A 7 21.38 27.09 -20.16
C PHE A 7 20.61 27.31 -18.85
N SER A 8 20.26 28.55 -18.52
CA SER A 8 19.46 28.88 -17.34
C SER A 8 18.05 28.28 -17.40
N ILE A 9 17.42 28.29 -18.57
CA ILE A 9 16.10 27.68 -18.80
C ILE A 9 16.17 26.16 -18.59
N ALA A 10 17.20 25.51 -19.15
CA ALA A 10 17.41 24.07 -18.98
C ALA A 10 17.63 23.68 -17.50
N ILE A 11 18.40 24.46 -16.74
CA ILE A 11 18.60 24.23 -15.31
C ILE A 11 17.31 24.44 -14.51
N ASN A 12 16.50 25.44 -14.85
CA ASN A 12 15.24 25.69 -14.13
C ASN A 12 14.20 24.60 -14.41
N LEU A 13 14.08 24.14 -15.67
CA LEU A 13 13.26 23.00 -16.06
C LEU A 13 13.71 21.70 -15.39
N LEU A 14 15.02 21.45 -15.35
CA LEU A 14 15.58 20.29 -14.65
C LEU A 14 15.29 20.37 -13.14
N THR A 15 15.44 21.55 -12.54
CA THR A 15 15.18 21.77 -11.10
C THR A 15 13.70 21.64 -10.77
N GLU A 16 12.79 22.13 -11.61
CA GLU A 16 11.34 21.97 -11.42
C GLU A 16 10.91 20.52 -11.56
N ASN A 17 11.40 19.81 -12.59
CA ASN A 17 11.12 18.38 -12.77
C ASN A 17 11.71 17.56 -11.62
N PHE A 18 12.91 17.92 -11.15
CA PHE A 18 13.53 17.30 -9.99
C PHE A 18 12.75 17.58 -8.70
N LYS A 19 12.32 18.82 -8.44
CA LYS A 19 11.49 19.16 -7.27
C LYS A 19 10.14 18.45 -7.31
N LYS A 20 9.46 18.40 -8.46
CA LYS A 20 8.21 17.63 -8.64
C LYS A 20 8.43 16.14 -8.39
N GLY A 21 9.52 15.57 -8.90
CA GLY A 21 9.92 14.19 -8.65
C GLY A 21 10.19 13.92 -7.16
N ALA A 22 11.01 14.77 -6.53
CA ALA A 22 11.36 14.66 -5.11
C ALA A 22 10.14 14.80 -4.20
N SER A 23 9.24 15.76 -4.46
CA SER A 23 8.00 15.92 -3.69
C SER A 23 7.05 14.74 -3.86
N LYS A 24 6.99 14.12 -5.05
CA LYS A 24 6.20 12.92 -5.30
C LYS A 24 6.77 11.73 -4.52
N VAL A 25 8.09 11.51 -4.56
CA VAL A 25 8.78 10.47 -3.79
C VAL A 25 8.59 10.68 -2.29
N GLN A 26 8.76 11.92 -1.79
CA GLN A 26 8.55 12.26 -0.39
C GLN A 26 7.10 11.99 0.05
N SER A 27 6.12 12.32 -0.78
CA SER A 27 4.71 12.05 -0.51
C SER A 27 4.41 10.55 -0.48
N MET A 28 4.97 9.78 -1.41
CA MET A 28 4.87 8.32 -1.40
C MET A 28 5.50 7.72 -0.15
N PHE A 29 6.66 8.23 0.29
CA PHE A 29 7.33 7.77 1.51
C PHE A 29 6.51 8.08 2.76
N ALA A 30 5.94 9.28 2.85
CA ALA A 30 5.05 9.67 3.95
C ALA A 30 3.80 8.79 4.01
N LYS A 31 3.19 8.50 2.85
CA LYS A 31 2.05 7.57 2.74
C LYS A 31 2.44 6.17 3.19
N MET A 32 3.57 5.64 2.71
CA MET A 32 4.07 4.31 3.07
C MET A 32 4.35 4.19 4.57
N LYS A 33 4.95 5.22 5.19
CA LYS A 33 5.10 5.29 6.66
C LYS A 33 3.74 5.19 7.35
N GLY A 34 2.74 5.91 6.86
CA GLY A 34 1.36 5.83 7.36
C GLY A 34 0.76 4.42 7.24
N SER A 35 0.90 3.75 6.09
CA SER A 35 0.37 2.39 5.87
C SER A 35 1.02 1.37 6.81
N VAL A 36 2.35 1.45 6.98
CA VAL A 36 3.09 0.52 7.85
C VAL A 36 2.66 0.70 9.30
N LEU A 37 2.48 1.94 9.77
CA LEU A 37 1.98 2.21 11.11
C LEU A 37 0.52 1.75 11.30
N GLY A 38 -0.34 1.99 10.32
CA GLY A 38 -1.72 1.50 10.32
C GLY A 38 -1.80 -0.03 10.35
N PHE A 39 -0.97 -0.70 9.57
CA PHE A 39 -0.84 -2.15 9.57
C PHE A 39 -0.36 -2.68 10.92
N ALA A 40 0.68 -2.09 11.51
CA ALA A 40 1.17 -2.48 12.84
C ALA A 40 0.09 -2.35 13.94
N ALA A 41 -0.76 -1.33 13.84
CA ALA A 41 -1.89 -1.15 14.74
C ALA A 41 -2.96 -2.25 14.57
N VAL A 42 -3.32 -2.60 13.33
CA VAL A 42 -4.29 -3.67 13.02
C VAL A 42 -3.79 -5.04 13.51
N LEU A 43 -2.49 -5.27 13.44
CA LEU A 43 -1.83 -6.51 13.84
C LEU A 43 -1.72 -6.65 15.37
N GLY A 44 -2.18 -5.65 16.13
CA GLY A 44 -2.20 -5.70 17.59
C GLY A 44 -0.83 -5.60 18.24
N ILE A 45 0.20 -5.16 17.50
CA ILE A 45 1.56 -4.94 18.03
C ILE A 45 1.55 -3.85 19.13
N GLY A 46 0.46 -3.08 19.26
CA GLY A 46 0.22 -2.07 20.30
C GLY A 46 -0.70 -2.47 21.48
N GLY A 47 -1.11 -3.74 21.65
CA GLY A 47 -1.74 -4.22 22.90
C GLY A 47 -3.20 -4.72 22.84
N ALA A 48 -3.88 -4.68 21.69
CA ALA A 48 -5.20 -5.29 21.51
C ALA A 48 -5.16 -6.27 20.33
N SER A 49 -5.16 -7.58 20.59
CA SER A 49 -5.00 -8.59 19.53
C SER A 49 -6.33 -8.98 18.90
N LEU A 50 -6.55 -8.54 17.66
CA LEU A 50 -7.65 -9.03 16.80
C LEU A 50 -7.27 -10.29 16.01
N ARG A 51 -6.10 -10.89 16.28
CA ARG A 51 -5.54 -12.01 15.51
C ARG A 51 -6.51 -13.18 15.33
N GLY A 52 -7.20 -13.58 16.39
CA GLY A 52 -8.17 -14.69 16.33
C GLY A 52 -9.38 -14.41 15.42
N PHE A 53 -9.82 -13.16 15.28
CA PHE A 53 -10.89 -12.80 14.33
C PHE A 53 -10.38 -12.87 12.88
N ILE A 54 -9.16 -12.40 12.67
CA ILE A 54 -8.52 -12.26 11.35
C ILE A 54 -8.09 -13.64 10.80
N GLU A 55 -7.87 -14.64 11.65
CA GLU A 55 -7.61 -16.04 11.27
C GLU A 55 -8.85 -16.79 10.76
N THR A 56 -10.07 -16.27 10.98
CA THR A 56 -11.29 -16.91 10.50
C THR A 56 -11.62 -16.56 9.04
N THR A 57 -12.33 -17.45 8.35
CA THR A 57 -12.88 -17.15 7.01
C THR A 57 -13.80 -15.93 7.04
N ALA A 58 -14.61 -15.76 8.09
CA ALA A 58 -15.47 -14.59 8.24
C ALA A 58 -14.68 -13.28 8.37
N GLY A 59 -13.56 -13.30 9.11
CA GLY A 59 -12.65 -12.15 9.22
C GLY A 59 -12.01 -11.79 7.87
N PHE A 60 -11.64 -12.80 7.08
CA PHE A 60 -11.14 -12.59 5.72
C PHE A 60 -12.19 -12.00 4.78
N GLU A 61 -13.41 -12.55 4.75
CA GLU A 61 -14.49 -12.03 3.93
C GLU A 61 -14.87 -10.59 4.32
N ALA A 62 -14.91 -10.28 5.61
CA ALA A 62 -15.12 -8.92 6.10
C ALA A 62 -14.01 -7.96 5.65
N ALA A 63 -12.75 -8.40 5.67
CA ALA A 63 -11.63 -7.62 5.18
C ALA A 63 -11.72 -7.35 3.66
N VAL A 64 -12.09 -8.36 2.86
CA VAL A 64 -12.29 -8.23 1.40
C VAL A 64 -13.44 -7.28 1.10
N SER A 65 -14.56 -7.42 1.82
CA SER A 65 -15.72 -6.54 1.69
C SER A 65 -15.34 -5.08 1.96
N LYS A 66 -14.62 -4.82 3.06
CA LYS A 66 -14.12 -3.48 3.40
C LYS A 66 -13.18 -2.91 2.32
N LEU A 67 -12.24 -3.72 1.82
CA LEU A 67 -11.34 -3.30 0.74
C LEU A 67 -12.12 -2.92 -0.52
N SER A 68 -13.12 -3.73 -0.90
CA SER A 68 -13.96 -3.46 -2.06
C SER A 68 -14.74 -2.15 -1.91
N ALA A 69 -15.29 -1.88 -0.72
CA ALA A 69 -16.00 -0.65 -0.41
C ALA A 69 -15.08 0.59 -0.53
N ILE A 70 -13.85 0.50 -0.02
CA ILE A 70 -12.86 1.60 -0.11
C ILE A 70 -12.41 1.84 -1.55
N LEU A 71 -12.26 0.77 -2.34
CA LEU A 71 -11.93 0.85 -3.77
C LEU A 71 -13.13 1.23 -4.66
N GLY A 72 -14.33 1.41 -4.09
CA GLY A 72 -15.55 1.75 -4.82
C GLY A 72 -15.99 0.68 -5.81
N THR A 73 -15.80 -0.60 -5.46
CA THR A 73 -15.98 -1.75 -6.35
C THR A 73 -16.58 -2.93 -5.59
N THR A 74 -16.88 -4.04 -6.28
CA THR A 74 -17.35 -5.28 -5.63
C THR A 74 -16.22 -6.27 -5.32
N PRO A 75 -16.42 -7.23 -4.41
CA PRO A 75 -15.47 -8.31 -4.14
C PRO A 75 -15.01 -9.08 -5.39
N ASP A 76 -15.92 -9.38 -6.31
CA ASP A 76 -15.59 -10.06 -7.57
C ASP A 76 -14.59 -9.27 -8.43
N GLN A 77 -14.72 -7.94 -8.43
CA GLN A 77 -13.86 -7.04 -9.20
C GLN A 77 -12.49 -6.81 -8.54
N ILE A 78 -12.25 -7.34 -7.34
CA ILE A 78 -10.96 -7.31 -6.65
C ILE A 78 -10.36 -8.71 -6.45
N LYS A 79 -10.84 -9.71 -7.18
CA LYS A 79 -10.38 -11.11 -7.09
C LYS A 79 -8.85 -11.23 -7.13
N ALA A 80 -8.17 -10.46 -7.98
CA ALA A 80 -6.70 -10.46 -8.04
C ALA A 80 -6.04 -10.03 -6.71
N LEU A 81 -6.61 -9.04 -6.00
CA LEU A 81 -6.14 -8.61 -4.68
C LEU A 81 -6.43 -9.68 -3.62
N THR A 82 -7.62 -10.28 -3.67
CA THR A 82 -8.03 -11.38 -2.80
C THR A 82 -7.13 -12.61 -2.96
N ASP A 83 -6.84 -13.02 -4.20
CA ASP A 83 -5.98 -14.16 -4.49
C ASP A 83 -4.53 -13.88 -4.10
N ASN A 84 -4.05 -12.65 -4.31
CA ASN A 84 -2.74 -12.22 -3.82
C ASN A 84 -2.66 -12.27 -2.28
N ALA A 85 -3.70 -11.80 -1.58
CA ALA A 85 -3.75 -11.86 -0.13
C ALA A 85 -3.74 -13.31 0.39
N LYS A 86 -4.47 -14.23 -0.25
CA LYS A 86 -4.42 -15.66 0.07
C LYS A 86 -3.03 -16.25 -0.12
N LYS A 87 -2.41 -15.99 -1.28
CA LYS A 87 -1.04 -16.42 -1.57
C LYS A 87 -0.04 -15.91 -0.53
N LEU A 88 -0.17 -14.64 -0.12
CA LEU A 88 0.67 -14.05 0.93
C LEU A 88 0.38 -14.66 2.30
N GLY A 89 -0.88 -14.99 2.57
CA GLY A 89 -1.32 -15.79 3.71
C GLY A 89 -0.64 -17.15 3.81
N GLU A 90 -0.38 -17.79 2.67
CA GLU A 90 0.25 -19.10 2.57
C GLU A 90 1.79 -19.04 2.57
N THR A 91 2.36 -17.94 2.06
CA THR A 91 3.81 -17.83 1.79
C THR A 91 4.56 -16.93 2.78
N THR A 92 3.85 -16.25 3.68
CA THR A 92 4.44 -15.37 4.69
C THR A 92 3.94 -15.75 6.10
N LYS A 93 4.49 -15.10 7.14
CA LYS A 93 4.04 -15.29 8.53
C LYS A 93 2.69 -14.61 8.85
N TYR A 94 2.11 -13.89 7.89
CA TYR A 94 0.89 -13.11 8.04
C TYR A 94 -0.29 -13.86 7.45
N THR A 95 -1.49 -13.67 7.98
CA THR A 95 -2.72 -14.26 7.45
C THR A 95 -3.22 -13.54 6.19
N ALA A 96 -4.08 -14.20 5.41
CA ALA A 96 -4.69 -13.59 4.24
C ALA A 96 -5.50 -12.31 4.58
N ALA A 97 -6.14 -12.29 5.74
CA ALA A 97 -6.92 -11.14 6.19
C ALA A 97 -6.03 -10.01 6.72
N GLU A 98 -4.87 -10.32 7.34
CA GLU A 98 -3.83 -9.32 7.63
C GLU A 98 -3.29 -8.70 6.34
N ALA A 99 -2.98 -9.50 5.32
CA ALA A 99 -2.56 -9.00 4.01
C ALA A 99 -3.65 -8.11 3.37
N THR A 100 -4.93 -8.49 3.47
CA THR A 100 -6.06 -7.68 2.96
C THR A 100 -6.22 -6.36 3.72
N ASN A 101 -5.93 -6.34 5.02
CA ASN A 101 -5.92 -5.11 5.82
C ASN A 101 -4.77 -4.18 5.41
N LEU A 102 -3.59 -4.72 5.09
CA LEU A 102 -2.51 -3.92 4.51
C LEU A 102 -2.93 -3.31 3.16
N GLN A 103 -3.51 -4.12 2.28
CA GLN A 103 -4.06 -3.66 1.00
C GLN A 103 -5.11 -2.55 1.20
N THR A 104 -5.91 -2.64 2.26
CA THR A 104 -6.89 -1.62 2.65
C THR A 104 -6.24 -0.29 3.03
N GLU A 105 -5.16 -0.31 3.82
CA GLU A 105 -4.43 0.91 4.16
C GLU A 105 -3.78 1.55 2.93
N LEU A 106 -3.26 0.74 2.00
CA LEU A 106 -2.72 1.24 0.73
C LEU A 106 -3.82 1.85 -0.15
N ALA A 107 -5.00 1.22 -0.22
CA ALA A 107 -6.15 1.75 -0.96
C ALA A 107 -6.62 3.10 -0.42
N LYS A 108 -6.70 3.27 0.91
CA LYS A 108 -7.04 4.55 1.55
C LYS A 108 -6.08 5.68 1.19
N LEU A 109 -4.83 5.34 0.87
CA LEU A 109 -3.80 6.31 0.49
C LEU A 109 -3.83 6.64 -1.02
N GLY A 110 -4.79 6.08 -1.76
CA GLY A 110 -5.02 6.34 -3.17
C GLY A 110 -4.19 5.47 -4.12
N PHE A 111 -3.63 4.35 -3.64
CA PHE A 111 -2.93 3.41 -4.50
C PHE A 111 -3.93 2.69 -5.42
N THR A 112 -3.56 2.51 -6.67
CA THR A 112 -4.32 1.71 -7.64
C THR A 112 -4.20 0.22 -7.34
N LYS A 113 -5.10 -0.62 -7.89
CA LYS A 113 -5.07 -2.08 -7.69
C LYS A 113 -3.69 -2.70 -7.96
N ASN A 114 -3.03 -2.28 -9.05
CA ASN A 114 -1.71 -2.80 -9.42
C ASN A 114 -0.60 -2.33 -8.46
N GLU A 115 -0.64 -1.08 -8.02
CA GLU A 115 0.31 -0.56 -7.03
C GLU A 115 0.11 -1.23 -5.67
N ILE A 116 -1.13 -1.53 -5.27
CA ILE A 116 -1.44 -2.27 -4.06
C ILE A 116 -0.83 -3.68 -4.12
N LEU A 117 -0.98 -4.41 -5.22
CA LEU A 117 -0.37 -5.74 -5.41
C LEU A 117 1.14 -5.70 -5.18
N SER A 118 1.83 -4.79 -5.87
CA SER A 118 3.30 -4.68 -5.78
C SER A 118 3.78 -4.22 -4.40
N ALA A 119 3.10 -3.23 -3.81
CA ALA A 119 3.47 -2.68 -2.51
C ALA A 119 3.22 -3.71 -1.39
N THR A 120 2.12 -4.46 -1.43
CA THR A 120 1.77 -5.44 -0.40
C THR A 120 2.81 -6.55 -0.34
N GLU A 121 3.21 -7.12 -1.47
CA GLU A 121 4.28 -8.12 -1.50
C GLU A 121 5.59 -7.57 -0.94
N SER A 122 5.96 -6.35 -1.32
CA SER A 122 7.21 -5.71 -0.90
C SER A 122 7.24 -5.44 0.61
N VAL A 123 6.13 -4.92 1.16
CA VAL A 123 6.01 -4.60 2.58
C VAL A 123 6.03 -5.89 3.43
N LEU A 124 5.30 -6.94 3.03
CA LEU A 124 5.30 -8.19 3.80
C LEU A 124 6.66 -8.91 3.73
N LYS A 125 7.32 -8.91 2.56
CA LYS A 125 8.70 -9.43 2.41
C LYS A 125 9.70 -8.68 3.28
N PHE A 126 9.53 -7.38 3.44
CA PHE A 126 10.37 -6.59 4.34
C PHE A 126 10.05 -6.88 5.81
N ALA A 127 8.76 -6.96 6.18
CA ALA A 127 8.33 -7.15 7.56
C ALA A 127 8.57 -8.59 8.09
N GLN A 128 8.76 -9.57 7.19
CA GLN A 128 9.15 -10.93 7.54
C GLN A 128 10.66 -11.15 7.69
N ALA A 129 11.51 -10.27 7.13
CA ALA A 129 12.96 -10.33 7.27
C ALA A 129 13.39 -9.99 8.72
#